data_AF-A0A956TQW0-F1
#
_entry.id   AF-A0A956TQW0-F1
#
_cell.length_a   1.000
_cell.length_b   1.000
_cell.length_c   1.000
_cell.angle_alpha   90.00
_cell.angle_beta   90.00
_cell.angle_gamma   90.00
#
_symmetry.space_group_name_H-M   'P 1'
#
loop_
_entity.id
_entity.type
_entity.pdbx_description
1 polymer ?
#
loop_
_entity_poly.entity_id
_entity_poly.type
_entity_poly.pdbx_seq_one_letter_code
_entity_poly.pdbx_strand_id
1 'polypeptide(L)'
;MIRITMSRDRDGEHFDQGSRQETPMEALRVLVQAELAYGGEITEASGTRLVVVARVLACVDTTIFEGTAAEMTALNQTAYYYLAACQEHDTVMEGVLADLARLPNNAGGNPLIISMAAPMLMGRNRLAYASMRALGITDEHDVAAGMLLGLGDFFSALELMEENPGMSLADVSQAVSPAMAA
;
A
#
# COMPACT_ATOMS: atom_id res chain seq x y z
N MET A 1 12.31 -20.45 6.88
CA MET A 1 10.93 -20.01 7.12
C MET A 1 10.98 -18.66 7.81
N ILE A 2 10.05 -17.76 7.48
CA ILE A 2 9.90 -16.46 8.14
C ILE A 2 8.91 -16.60 9.29
N ARG A 3 9.27 -16.12 10.48
CA ARG A 3 8.36 -16.01 11.62
C ARG A 3 7.54 -14.72 11.49
N ILE A 4 6.23 -14.84 11.62
CA ILE A 4 5.29 -13.72 11.69
C ILE A 4 4.66 -13.72 13.08
N THR A 5 4.81 -12.63 13.82
CA THR A 5 4.18 -12.42 15.13
C THR A 5 3.20 -11.27 15.04
N MET A 6 1.99 -11.46 15.56
CA MET A 6 0.93 -10.47 15.49
C MET A 6 0.46 -10.12 16.91
N SER A 7 0.20 -8.83 17.14
CA SER A 7 -0.37 -8.35 18.39
C SER A 7 -1.30 -7.18 18.14
N ARG A 8 -2.23 -6.96 19.05
CA ARG A 8 -3.16 -5.82 19.01
C ARG A 8 -3.13 -5.11 20.35
N ASP A 9 -2.95 -3.80 20.33
CA ASP A 9 -3.25 -2.94 21.47
C ASP A 9 -4.62 -2.30 21.25
N ARG A 10 -5.49 -2.39 22.25
CA ARG A 10 -6.82 -1.77 22.24
C ARG A 10 -7.22 -1.34 23.63
N ASP A 11 -7.68 -0.10 23.78
CA ASP A 11 -8.20 0.44 25.04
C ASP A 11 -7.21 0.32 26.23
N GLY A 12 -5.90 0.33 25.93
CA GLY A 12 -4.81 0.19 26.92
C GLY A 12 -4.45 -1.26 27.27
N GLU A 13 -5.12 -2.24 26.67
CA GLU A 13 -4.83 -3.67 26.83
C GLU A 13 -4.04 -4.20 25.63
N HIS A 14 -3.11 -5.13 25.90
CA HIS A 14 -2.29 -5.80 24.90
C HIS A 14 -2.78 -7.24 24.67
N PHE A 15 -3.07 -7.58 23.42
CA PHE A 15 -3.53 -8.89 22.99
C PHE A 15 -2.49 -9.53 22.07
N ASP A 16 -1.79 -10.55 22.56
CA ASP A 16 -0.92 -11.40 21.75
C ASP A 16 -1.77 -12.35 20.90
N GLN A 17 -1.60 -12.31 19.58
CA GLN A 17 -2.31 -13.17 18.63
C GLN A 17 -1.46 -14.37 18.19
N GLY A 18 -0.28 -14.52 18.78
CA GLY A 18 0.65 -15.61 18.56
C GLY A 18 1.61 -15.39 17.39
N SER A 19 2.39 -16.43 17.14
CA SER A 19 3.36 -16.48 16.06
C SER A 19 3.13 -17.69 15.16
N ARG A 20 3.37 -17.52 13.87
CA ARG A 20 3.38 -18.61 12.88
C ARG A 20 4.62 -18.54 12.01
N GLN A 21 4.96 -19.65 11.39
CA GLN A 21 6.05 -19.71 10.40
C GLN A 21 5.45 -19.87 9.02
N GLU A 22 5.92 -19.04 8.09
CA GLU A 22 5.48 -19.02 6.70
C GLU A 22 6.67 -19.17 5.76
N THR A 23 6.42 -19.65 4.54
CA THR A 23 7.41 -19.54 3.48
C THR A 23 7.66 -18.07 3.12
N PRO A 24 8.82 -17.72 2.50
CA PRO A 24 9.07 -16.33 2.09
C PRO A 24 7.97 -15.71 1.22
N MET A 25 7.37 -16.51 0.33
CA MET A 25 6.30 -16.05 -0.55
C MET A 25 4.98 -15.82 0.19
N GLU A 26 4.62 -16.70 1.13
CA GLU A 26 3.42 -16.52 1.97
C GLU A 26 3.59 -15.31 2.89
N ALA A 27 4.76 -15.13 3.50
CA ALA A 27 5.06 -13.96 4.31
C ALA A 27 5.02 -12.65 3.50
N LEU A 28 5.54 -12.66 2.27
CA LEU A 28 5.42 -11.52 1.35
C LEU A 28 3.96 -11.21 1.04
N ARG A 29 3.13 -12.23 0.78
CA ARG A 29 1.70 -12.06 0.54
C ARG A 29 0.99 -11.43 1.74
N VAL A 30 1.31 -11.89 2.95
CA VAL A 30 0.77 -11.29 4.20
C VAL A 30 1.17 -9.83 4.29
N LEU A 31 2.46 -9.52 4.14
CA LEU A 31 2.98 -8.15 4.16
C LEU A 31 2.21 -7.24 3.18
N VAL A 32 2.09 -7.65 1.91
CA VAL A 32 1.46 -6.81 0.89
C VAL A 32 -0.06 -6.73 1.07
N GLN A 33 -0.74 -7.88 1.15
CA GLN A 33 -2.20 -7.93 1.04
C GLN A 33 -2.92 -7.70 2.37
N ALA A 34 -2.35 -8.14 3.49
CA ALA A 34 -3.00 -8.04 4.81
C ALA A 34 -2.54 -6.80 5.58
N GLU A 35 -1.27 -6.39 5.43
CA GLU A 35 -0.72 -5.27 6.19
C GLU A 35 -0.71 -3.97 5.37
N LEU A 36 0.11 -3.89 4.32
CA LEU A 36 0.33 -2.64 3.58
C LEU A 36 -0.91 -2.19 2.80
N ALA A 37 -1.66 -3.11 2.20
CA ALA A 37 -2.87 -2.77 1.44
C ALA A 37 -3.97 -2.16 2.33
N TYR A 38 -3.94 -2.43 3.64
CA TYR A 38 -4.88 -1.88 4.62
C TYR A 38 -4.28 -0.74 5.44
N GLY A 39 -3.23 -0.10 4.93
CA GLY A 39 -2.67 1.12 5.54
C GLY A 39 -1.64 0.87 6.62
N GLY A 40 -1.07 -0.33 6.69
CA GLY A 40 0.08 -0.60 7.55
C GLY A 40 1.27 0.30 7.23
N GLU A 41 1.89 0.83 8.27
CA GLU A 41 3.09 1.65 8.21
C GLU A 41 4.30 0.84 8.65
N ILE A 42 5.36 0.85 7.84
CA ILE A 42 6.61 0.18 8.19
C ILE A 42 7.37 1.07 9.16
N THR A 43 7.49 0.65 10.42
CA THR A 43 8.16 1.41 11.48
C THR A 43 9.60 0.96 11.76
N GLU A 44 9.96 -0.25 11.33
CA GLU A 44 11.31 -0.81 11.44
C GLU A 44 11.63 -1.68 10.22
N ALA A 45 12.84 -1.55 9.68
CA ALA A 45 13.38 -2.40 8.61
C ALA A 45 14.91 -2.57 8.79
N SER A 46 15.35 -3.75 9.18
CA SER A 46 16.77 -4.04 9.52
C SER A 46 17.38 -5.21 8.74
N GLY A 47 16.78 -5.60 7.62
CA GLY A 47 17.28 -6.65 6.73
C GLY A 47 16.92 -8.07 7.18
N THR A 48 16.87 -8.35 8.48
CA THR A 48 16.37 -9.62 9.04
C THR A 48 15.04 -9.49 9.76
N ARG A 49 14.57 -8.25 9.93
CA ARG A 49 13.34 -7.92 10.64
C ARG A 49 12.62 -6.75 9.97
N LEU A 50 11.30 -6.87 9.90
CA LEU A 50 10.38 -5.81 9.48
C LEU A 50 9.25 -5.71 10.49
N VAL A 51 8.88 -4.49 10.87
CA VAL A 51 7.76 -4.21 11.77
C VAL A 51 6.78 -3.30 11.05
N VAL A 52 5.53 -3.75 10.98
CA VAL A 52 4.42 -3.00 10.41
C VAL A 52 3.42 -2.69 11.50
N VAL A 53 2.99 -1.43 11.56
CA VAL A 53 1.98 -0.95 12.49
C VAL A 53 0.80 -0.42 11.69
N ALA A 54 -0.38 -1.01 11.89
CA ALA A 54 -1.62 -0.52 11.32
C ALA A 54 -2.49 0.09 12.43
N ARG A 55 -2.97 1.31 12.22
CA ARG A 55 -3.91 1.98 13.13
C ARG A 55 -5.29 1.93 12.51
N VAL A 56 -6.18 1.15 13.12
CA VAL A 56 -7.56 1.03 12.68
C VAL A 56 -8.46 1.42 13.84
N LEU A 57 -9.11 2.58 13.70
CA LEU A 57 -9.92 3.18 14.75
C LEU A 57 -9.16 3.34 16.07
N ALA A 58 -9.57 2.63 17.13
CA ALA A 58 -8.94 2.63 18.45
C ALA A 58 -7.95 1.47 18.65
N CYS A 59 -7.71 0.66 17.62
CA CYS A 59 -6.81 -0.48 17.66
C CYS A 59 -5.47 -0.13 17.00
N VAL A 60 -4.39 -0.61 17.59
CA VAL A 60 -3.05 -0.61 17.00
C VAL A 60 -2.66 -2.05 16.78
N ASP A 61 -2.64 -2.47 15.53
CA ASP A 61 -2.18 -3.80 15.13
C ASP A 61 -0.69 -3.71 14.80
N THR A 62 0.11 -4.60 15.40
CA THR A 62 1.55 -4.71 15.13
C THR A 62 1.86 -6.09 14.58
N THR A 63 2.47 -6.13 13.41
CA THR A 63 2.92 -7.35 12.74
C THR A 63 4.43 -7.31 12.57
N ILE A 64 5.12 -8.31 13.09
CA ILE A 64 6.57 -8.45 13.08
C ILE A 64 6.94 -9.63 12.18
N PHE A 65 7.77 -9.39 11.17
CA PHE A 65 8.34 -10.41 10.29
C PHE A 65 9.82 -10.59 10.62
N GLU A 66 10.26 -11.82 10.86
CA GLU A 66 11.65 -12.13 11.20
C GLU A 66 12.13 -13.38 10.47
N GLY A 67 13.33 -13.32 9.91
CA GLY A 67 13.96 -14.45 9.22
C GLY A 67 15.44 -14.22 8.97
N THR A 68 16.07 -15.13 8.24
CA THR A 68 17.43 -14.89 7.76
C THR A 68 17.44 -13.80 6.69
N ALA A 69 18.59 -13.15 6.48
CA ALA A 69 18.73 -12.11 5.47
C ALA A 69 18.32 -12.59 4.06
N ALA A 70 18.67 -13.85 3.72
CA ALA A 70 18.30 -14.46 2.45
C ALA A 70 16.78 -14.59 2.29
N GLU A 71 16.09 -15.08 3.33
CA GLU A 71 14.63 -15.26 3.31
C GLU A 71 13.88 -13.93 3.24
N MET A 72 14.38 -12.91 3.94
CA MET A 72 13.77 -11.60 4.03
C MET A 72 13.99 -10.73 2.79
N THR A 73 14.83 -11.16 1.82
CA THR A 73 15.21 -10.35 0.64
C THR A 73 14.02 -9.71 -0.07
N ALA A 74 13.00 -10.51 -0.40
CA ALA A 74 11.83 -10.02 -1.13
C ALA A 74 10.97 -9.06 -0.30
N LEU A 75 10.83 -9.31 1.00
CA LEU A 75 10.10 -8.43 1.91
C LEU A 75 10.83 -7.09 2.07
N ASN A 76 12.15 -7.11 2.20
CA ASN A 76 12.96 -5.88 2.29
C ASN A 76 12.92 -5.06 0.99
N GLN A 77 12.96 -5.71 -0.18
CA GLN A 77 12.80 -5.02 -1.46
C GLN A 77 11.42 -4.36 -1.57
N THR A 78 10.37 -5.06 -1.16
CA THR A 78 9.01 -4.51 -1.11
C THR A 78 8.93 -3.32 -0.15
N ALA A 79 9.51 -3.45 1.04
CA ALA A 79 9.58 -2.38 2.02
C ALA A 79 10.30 -1.14 1.48
N TYR A 80 11.42 -1.33 0.76
CA TYR A 80 12.16 -0.24 0.13
C TYR A 80 11.30 0.55 -0.86
N TYR A 81 10.66 -0.13 -1.82
CA TYR A 81 9.81 0.54 -2.81
C TYR A 81 8.58 1.19 -2.19
N TYR A 82 7.97 0.55 -1.18
CA TYR A 82 6.83 1.10 -0.46
C TYR A 82 7.20 2.36 0.33
N LEU A 83 8.33 2.36 1.05
CA LEU A 83 8.80 3.54 1.79
C LEU A 83 9.14 4.70 0.84
N ALA A 84 9.75 4.42 -0.31
CA ALA A 84 9.98 5.43 -1.34
C ALA A 84 8.66 6.02 -1.88
N ALA A 85 7.65 5.17 -2.09
CA ALA A 85 6.31 5.60 -2.50
C ALA A 85 5.61 6.48 -1.45
N CYS A 86 5.75 6.18 -0.15
CA CYS A 86 5.16 6.98 0.92
C CYS A 86 5.78 8.39 1.01
N GLN A 87 7.11 8.50 0.94
CA GLN A 87 7.82 9.79 1.05
C GLN A 87 7.38 10.82 0.01
N GLU A 88 7.05 10.37 -1.21
CA GLU A 88 6.60 11.26 -2.29
C GLU A 88 5.10 11.62 -2.18
N HIS A 89 4.27 10.79 -1.55
CA HIS A 89 2.81 10.95 -1.53
C HIS A 89 2.22 11.59 -0.25
N ASP A 90 2.95 11.63 0.85
CA ASP A 90 2.42 12.15 2.13
C ASP A 90 2.11 13.66 2.08
N THR A 91 2.83 14.44 1.26
CA THR A 91 2.60 15.88 1.11
C THR A 91 1.36 16.25 0.29
N VAL A 92 0.99 15.43 -0.70
CA VAL A 92 -0.21 15.69 -1.53
C VAL A 92 -1.49 15.38 -0.75
N MET A 93 -1.46 14.34 0.09
CA MET A 93 -2.64 13.88 0.83
C MET A 93 -3.05 14.83 1.96
N GLU A 94 -2.09 15.41 2.69
CA GLU A 94 -2.41 16.43 3.69
C GLU A 94 -3.20 17.59 3.06
N GLY A 95 -2.87 17.97 1.82
CA GLY A 95 -3.62 18.93 1.03
C GLY A 95 -5.05 18.47 0.70
N VAL A 96 -5.20 17.26 0.16
CA VAL A 96 -6.52 16.70 -0.20
C VAL A 96 -7.42 16.52 1.03
N LEU A 97 -6.89 16.05 2.16
CA LEU A 97 -7.63 15.93 3.42
C LEU A 97 -8.07 17.29 3.95
N ALA A 98 -7.18 18.29 3.89
CA ALA A 98 -7.52 19.67 4.26
C ALA A 98 -8.61 20.24 3.35
N ASP A 99 -8.61 19.92 2.05
CA ASP A 99 -9.61 20.40 1.10
C ASP A 99 -10.95 19.67 1.21
N LEU A 100 -10.95 18.36 1.46
CA LEU A 100 -12.17 17.58 1.77
C LEU A 100 -12.86 18.10 3.04
N ALA A 101 -12.08 18.50 4.06
CA ALA A 101 -12.61 19.11 5.27
C ALA A 101 -13.21 20.52 5.05
N ARG A 102 -12.86 21.19 3.93
CA ARG A 102 -13.34 22.54 3.57
C ARG A 102 -14.52 22.53 2.60
N LEU A 103 -14.98 21.36 2.14
CA LEU A 103 -16.10 21.28 1.21
C LEU A 103 -17.40 21.88 1.82
N PRO A 104 -18.09 22.79 1.11
CA PRO A 104 -19.29 23.43 1.62
C PRO A 104 -20.48 22.46 1.76
N ASN A 105 -21.51 22.87 2.51
CA ASN A 105 -22.79 22.17 2.70
C ASN A 105 -22.74 20.81 3.42
N ASN A 106 -21.83 20.59 4.37
CA ASN A 106 -21.64 19.29 5.04
C ASN A 106 -21.35 18.13 4.05
N ALA A 107 -20.94 18.45 2.82
CA ALA A 107 -20.51 17.46 1.83
C ALA A 107 -19.10 16.93 2.14
N GLY A 108 -18.32 17.69 2.92
CA GLY A 108 -17.10 17.20 3.54
C GLY A 108 -17.43 16.15 4.61
N GLY A 109 -16.87 14.96 4.47
CA GLY A 109 -16.96 13.94 5.51
C GLY A 109 -16.33 14.42 6.82
N ASN A 110 -16.70 13.80 7.95
CA ASN A 110 -16.11 14.14 9.24
C ASN A 110 -14.58 13.97 9.18
N PRO A 111 -13.78 15.03 9.40
CA PRO A 111 -12.33 14.97 9.26
C PRO A 111 -11.67 13.89 10.10
N LEU A 112 -12.23 13.59 11.28
CA LEU A 112 -11.76 12.53 12.16
C LEU A 112 -11.99 11.14 11.53
N ILE A 113 -13.17 10.92 10.94
CA ILE A 113 -13.50 9.67 10.24
C ILE A 113 -12.64 9.51 9.00
N ILE A 114 -12.45 10.58 8.23
CA ILE A 114 -11.58 10.57 7.05
C ILE A 114 -10.15 10.27 7.48
N SER A 115 -9.60 10.91 8.52
CA SER A 115 -8.24 10.63 9.00
C SER A 115 -8.07 9.20 9.52
N MET A 116 -9.12 8.61 10.11
CA MET A 116 -9.10 7.23 10.60
C MET A 116 -9.20 6.20 9.46
N ALA A 117 -9.87 6.53 8.36
CA ALA A 117 -10.03 5.65 7.20
C ALA A 117 -8.97 5.88 6.11
N ALA A 118 -8.33 7.05 6.08
CA ALA A 118 -7.37 7.45 5.05
C ALA A 118 -6.23 6.45 4.86
N PRO A 119 -5.59 5.91 5.92
CA PRO A 119 -4.55 4.89 5.73
C PRO A 119 -5.04 3.67 4.96
N MET A 120 -6.25 3.18 5.24
CA MET A 120 -6.85 2.02 4.54
C MET A 120 -7.18 2.33 3.08
N LEU A 121 -7.65 3.55 2.80
CA LEU A 121 -7.93 4.01 1.44
C LEU A 121 -6.64 4.17 0.62
N MET A 122 -5.55 4.56 1.28
CA MET A 122 -4.28 4.86 0.63
C MET A 122 -3.36 3.66 0.46
N GLY A 123 -3.45 2.65 1.33
CA GLY A 123 -2.55 1.50 1.32
C GLY A 123 -2.44 0.85 -0.07
N ARG A 124 -3.58 0.66 -0.74
CA ARG A 124 -3.64 0.10 -2.10
C ARG A 124 -3.01 1.01 -3.17
N ASN A 125 -3.22 2.32 -3.08
CA ASN A 125 -2.65 3.27 -4.02
C ASN A 125 -1.14 3.40 -3.83
N ARG A 126 -0.66 3.43 -2.57
CA ARG A 126 0.77 3.39 -2.25
C ARG A 126 1.44 2.12 -2.76
N LEU A 127 0.76 0.98 -2.64
CA LEU A 127 1.23 -0.29 -3.21
C LEU A 127 1.28 -0.25 -4.74
N ALA A 128 0.25 0.27 -5.40
CA ALA A 128 0.26 0.40 -6.87
C ALA A 128 1.43 1.28 -7.34
N TYR A 129 1.68 2.40 -6.65
CA TYR A 129 2.83 3.26 -6.93
C TYR A 129 4.17 2.55 -6.69
N ALA A 130 4.30 1.85 -5.56
CA ALA A 130 5.50 1.07 -5.24
C ALA A 130 5.76 -0.02 -6.30
N SER A 131 4.72 -0.69 -6.78
CA SER A 131 4.83 -1.70 -7.84
C SER A 131 5.26 -1.09 -9.17
N MET A 132 4.72 0.07 -9.57
CA MET A 132 5.18 0.80 -10.76
C MET A 132 6.66 1.15 -10.67
N ARG A 133 7.12 1.66 -9.52
CA ARG A 133 8.53 1.98 -9.27
C ARG A 133 9.42 0.75 -9.34
N ALA A 134 8.96 -0.38 -8.79
CA ALA A 134 9.71 -1.64 -8.84
C ALA A 134 9.87 -2.17 -10.28
N LEU A 135 8.91 -1.88 -11.16
CA LEU A 135 8.93 -2.24 -12.58
C LEU A 135 9.67 -1.23 -13.45
N GLY A 136 10.20 -0.14 -12.88
CA GLY A 136 10.88 0.92 -13.62
C GLY A 136 9.94 1.89 -14.34
N ILE A 137 8.63 1.82 -14.09
CA ILE A 137 7.65 2.77 -14.61
C ILE A 137 7.81 4.07 -13.81
N THR A 138 8.33 5.10 -14.47
CA THR A 138 8.71 6.38 -13.87
C THR A 138 8.16 7.60 -14.61
N ASP A 139 7.54 7.39 -15.77
CA ASP A 139 6.87 8.46 -16.52
C ASP A 139 5.63 8.95 -15.75
N GLU A 140 5.48 10.28 -15.62
CA GLU A 140 4.41 10.89 -14.82
C GLU A 140 3.01 10.57 -15.36
N HIS A 141 2.84 10.45 -16.67
CA HIS A 141 1.55 10.12 -17.27
C HIS A 141 1.17 8.66 -17.02
N ASP A 142 2.14 7.74 -17.14
CA ASP A 142 1.91 6.33 -16.81
C ASP A 142 1.64 6.15 -15.32
N VAL A 143 2.40 6.82 -14.44
CA VAL A 143 2.16 6.79 -13.00
C VAL A 143 0.74 7.27 -12.68
N ALA A 144 0.31 8.40 -13.23
CA ALA A 144 -1.03 8.92 -13.02
C ALA A 144 -2.12 7.93 -13.50
N ALA A 145 -1.92 7.31 -14.66
CA ALA A 145 -2.83 6.30 -15.21
C ALA A 145 -2.93 5.04 -14.32
N GLY A 146 -1.80 4.55 -13.81
CA GLY A 146 -1.76 3.37 -12.94
C GLY A 146 -2.39 3.62 -11.58
N MET A 147 -2.23 4.83 -11.04
CA MET A 147 -2.89 5.23 -9.79
C MET A 147 -4.41 5.29 -9.90
N LEU A 148 -4.96 5.57 -11.09
CA LEU A 148 -6.39 5.59 -11.35
C LEU A 148 -7.01 4.19 -11.51
N LEU A 149 -6.26 3.24 -12.09
CA LEU A 149 -6.69 1.84 -12.22
C LEU A 149 -6.77 1.14 -10.85
N GLY A 150 -5.88 1.51 -9.92
CA GLY A 150 -5.76 0.86 -8.62
C GLY A 150 -5.12 -0.53 -8.69
N LEU A 151 -4.76 -1.09 -7.52
CA LEU A 151 -3.93 -2.30 -7.42
C LEU A 151 -4.54 -3.55 -8.08
N GLY A 152 -5.87 -3.65 -8.15
CA GLY A 152 -6.56 -4.82 -8.73
C GLY A 152 -6.42 -4.89 -10.24
N ASP A 153 -6.68 -3.78 -10.93
CA ASP A 153 -6.64 -3.70 -12.39
C ASP A 153 -5.21 -3.44 -12.92
N PHE A 154 -4.31 -2.96 -12.06
CA PHE A 154 -2.91 -2.74 -12.39
C PHE A 154 -2.19 -4.01 -12.86
N PHE A 155 -2.44 -5.16 -12.23
CA PHE A 155 -1.81 -6.42 -12.67
C PHE A 155 -2.30 -6.85 -14.06
N SER A 156 -3.60 -6.73 -14.33
CA SER A 156 -4.16 -7.01 -15.66
C SER A 156 -3.65 -6.03 -16.72
N ALA A 157 -3.41 -4.77 -16.34
CA ALA A 157 -2.81 -3.79 -17.24
C ALA A 157 -1.37 -4.15 -17.62
N LEU A 158 -0.58 -4.65 -16.67
CA LEU A 158 0.78 -5.13 -16.96
C LEU A 158 0.79 -6.36 -17.86
N GLU A 159 -0.10 -7.33 -17.64
CA GLU A 159 -0.25 -8.49 -18.52
C GLU A 159 -0.56 -8.04 -19.96
N LEU A 160 -1.46 -7.07 -20.12
CA LEU A 160 -1.78 -6.51 -21.45
C LEU A 160 -0.59 -5.79 -22.10
N MET A 161 0.25 -5.11 -21.32
CA MET A 161 1.48 -4.48 -21.80
C MET A 161 2.54 -5.50 -22.21
N GLU A 162 2.69 -6.62 -21.49
CA GLU A 162 3.56 -7.73 -21.90
C GLU A 162 3.10 -8.34 -23.22
N GLU A 163 1.79 -8.51 -23.40
CA GLU A 163 1.20 -9.01 -24.64
C GLU A 163 1.33 -8.01 -25.81
N ASN A 164 1.49 -6.71 -25.52
CA ASN A 164 1.56 -5.63 -26.51
C ASN A 164 2.77 -4.71 -26.26
N PRO A 165 3.99 -5.07 -26.72
CA PRO A 165 5.27 -4.41 -26.36
C PRO A 165 5.48 -2.94 -26.78
N GLY A 166 4.43 -2.23 -27.21
CA GLY A 166 4.44 -0.80 -27.51
C GLY A 166 3.32 -0.02 -26.83
N MET A 167 2.54 -0.67 -25.96
CA MET A 167 1.43 -0.05 -25.23
C MET A 167 1.94 0.45 -23.88
N SER A 168 1.76 1.74 -23.60
CA SER A 168 2.06 2.33 -22.29
C SER A 168 0.93 2.06 -21.29
N LEU A 169 1.15 2.31 -20.00
CA LEU A 169 0.11 2.14 -18.99
C LEU A 169 -1.02 3.16 -19.19
N ALA A 170 -0.68 4.36 -19.68
CA ALA A 170 -1.62 5.38 -20.11
C ALA A 170 -2.51 4.89 -21.28
N ASP A 171 -1.94 4.21 -22.27
CA ASP A 171 -2.70 3.64 -23.40
C ASP A 171 -3.69 2.57 -22.91
N VAL A 172 -3.26 1.70 -21.98
CA VAL A 172 -4.14 0.70 -21.37
C VAL A 172 -5.29 1.38 -20.64
N SER A 173 -4.99 2.35 -19.76
CA SER A 173 -6.01 3.05 -18.96
C SER A 173 -7.07 3.74 -19.84
N GLN A 174 -6.65 4.34 -20.97
CA GLN A 174 -7.56 4.93 -21.95
C GLN A 174 -8.41 3.88 -22.67
N ALA A 175 -7.87 2.71 -22.98
CA ALA A 175 -8.60 1.62 -23.62
C ALA A 175 -9.68 1.01 -22.71
N VAL A 176 -9.49 1.03 -21.38
CA VAL A 176 -10.47 0.50 -20.41
C VAL A 176 -11.45 1.56 -19.89
N SER A 177 -11.20 2.86 -20.09
CA SER A 177 -12.10 3.96 -19.70
C SER A 177 -12.79 4.63 -20.90
N PRO A 178 -13.84 4.03 -21.52
CA PRO A 178 -14.58 4.67 -22.60
C PRO A 178 -15.54 5.79 -22.13
N ALA A 179 -15.48 6.25 -20.87
CA ALA A 179 -16.53 7.10 -20.30
C ALA A 179 -16.02 8.22 -19.38
N MET A 180 -15.17 9.12 -19.89
CA MET A 180 -15.08 10.50 -19.35
C MET A 180 -14.93 11.58 -20.45
N ALA A 181 -15.21 11.23 -21.71
CA ALA A 181 -15.33 12.17 -22.81
C ALA A 181 -16.82 12.33 -23.20
N ALA A 182 -17.60 12.97 -22.34
CA ALA A 182 -18.92 13.52 -22.67
C ALA A 182 -19.17 14.78 -21.84
#